data_AF-A0A7W7SC67-F1
#
_entry.id   AF-A0A7W7SC67-F1
#
_cell.length_a   1.000
_cell.length_b   1.000
_cell.length_c   1.000
_cell.angle_alpha   90.00
_cell.angle_beta   90.00
_cell.angle_gamma   90.00
#
_symmetry.space_group_name_H-M   'P 1'
#
loop_
_entity.id
_entity.type
_entity.pdbx_description
1 polymer ?
#
loop_
_entity_poly.entity_id
_entity_poly.type
_entity_poly.pdbx_seq_one_letter_code
_entity_poly.pdbx_strand_id
1 'polypeptide(L)' 'MPEQQPEQQAKEQVKEPKPKLVFEDPFDRQTSDDTDQGWGGAGESAGRGIDWYRSQRPPHHGG' A
#
# COMPACT_ATOMS: atom_id res chain seq x y z
N MET A 1 -63.02 15.83 2.93
CA MET A 1 -61.67 16.18 3.40
C MET A 1 -60.72 15.11 2.89
N PRO A 2 -59.76 15.40 2.00
CA PRO A 2 -58.68 14.45 1.76
C PRO A 2 -57.70 14.52 2.93
N GLU A 3 -57.54 13.40 3.63
CA GLU A 3 -56.58 13.23 4.71
C GLU A 3 -55.16 13.27 4.12
N GLN A 4 -54.39 14.30 4.46
CA GLN A 4 -53.01 14.39 4.04
C GLN A 4 -52.19 13.37 4.84
N GLN A 5 -51.66 12.36 4.16
CA GLN A 5 -50.62 11.49 4.72
C GLN A 5 -49.42 12.36 5.14
N PRO A 6 -49.05 12.44 6.43
CA PRO A 6 -47.70 12.82 6.77
C PRO A 6 -46.79 11.63 6.43
N GLU A 7 -45.48 11.82 6.44
CA GLU A 7 -44.45 10.75 6.41
C GLU A 7 -43.85 10.34 5.06
N GLN A 8 -44.09 11.10 3.96
CA GLN A 8 -43.07 11.14 2.88
C GLN A 8 -41.86 12.01 3.24
N GLN A 9 -41.81 12.53 4.48
CA GLN A 9 -40.64 13.19 5.07
C GLN A 9 -39.80 12.22 5.93
N ALA A 10 -39.58 10.99 5.48
CA ALA A 10 -38.31 10.35 5.80
C ALA A 10 -37.25 11.04 4.92
N LYS A 11 -36.93 12.29 5.28
CA LYS A 11 -35.78 13.04 4.79
C LYS A 11 -34.65 12.04 4.64
N GLU A 12 -34.14 11.90 3.43
CA GLU A 12 -32.85 11.26 3.18
C GLU A 12 -31.86 12.00 4.06
N GLN A 13 -31.68 11.50 5.28
CA GLN A 13 -30.61 11.90 6.15
C GLN A 13 -29.39 11.55 5.33
N VAL A 14 -28.69 12.57 4.83
CA VAL A 14 -27.43 12.40 4.08
C VAL A 14 -26.49 11.70 5.05
N LYS A 15 -26.48 10.37 5.00
CA LYS A 15 -25.64 9.56 5.86
C LYS A 15 -24.23 9.84 5.42
N GLU A 16 -23.43 10.35 6.35
CA GLU A 16 -22.00 10.50 6.10
C GLU A 16 -21.46 9.15 5.59
N PRO A 17 -20.71 9.16 4.47
CA PRO A 17 -20.24 7.94 3.87
C PRO A 17 -19.34 7.22 4.88
N LYS A 18 -19.74 6.01 5.27
CA LYS A 18 -18.93 5.16 6.13
C LYS A 18 -17.59 4.89 5.44
N PRO A 19 -16.47 4.85 6.18
CA PRO A 19 -15.19 4.46 5.61
C PRO A 19 -15.33 3.08 4.95
N LYS A 20 -14.89 2.99 3.69
CA LYS A 20 -14.91 1.75 2.90
C LYS A 20 -13.49 1.43 2.50
N LEU A 21 -13.15 0.15 2.59
CA LEU A 21 -11.88 -0.35 2.09
C LEU A 21 -12.03 -0.54 0.58
N VAL A 22 -11.17 0.11 -0.20
CA VAL A 22 -11.17 0.03 -1.66
C VAL A 22 -10.08 -0.95 -2.07
N PHE A 23 -10.49 -2.07 -2.67
CA PHE A 23 -9.60 -3.11 -3.18
C PHE A 23 -9.59 -3.03 -4.70
N GLU A 24 -8.77 -2.14 -5.25
CA GLU A 24 -8.45 -2.12 -6.68
C GLU A 24 -7.38 -3.15 -7.01
N ASP A 25 -7.09 -3.37 -8.28
CA ASP A 25 -6.02 -4.29 -8.70
C ASP A 25 -4.70 -3.86 -8.03
N PRO A 26 -4.02 -4.76 -7.30
CA PRO A 26 -2.76 -4.44 -6.64
C PRO A 26 -1.66 -3.97 -7.60
N PHE A 27 -1.74 -4.28 -8.89
CA PHE A 27 -0.74 -3.89 -9.89
C PHE A 27 -1.07 -2.59 -10.64
N ASP A 28 -2.28 -2.04 -10.48
CA ASP A 28 -2.69 -0.81 -11.18
C ASP A 28 -2.04 0.47 -10.62
N ARG A 29 -1.36 0.37 -9.47
CA ARG A 29 -0.69 1.51 -8.82
C ARG A 29 0.72 1.12 -8.40
N GLN A 30 1.70 1.90 -8.84
CA GLN A 30 3.06 1.81 -8.31
C GLN A 30 3.06 2.28 -6.85
N THR A 31 3.55 1.44 -5.96
CA THR A 31 3.77 1.73 -4.54
C THR A 31 5.16 2.30 -4.33
N SER A 32 5.38 2.97 -3.20
CA SER A 32 6.71 3.46 -2.83
C SER A 32 7.73 2.32 -2.66
N ASP A 33 7.25 1.11 -2.35
CA ASP A 33 8.06 -0.09 -2.17
C ASP A 33 8.50 -0.71 -3.51
N ASP A 34 7.82 -0.37 -4.62
CA ASP A 34 8.19 -0.80 -5.98
C ASP A 34 9.38 -0.02 -6.55
N THR A 35 9.93 0.93 -5.80
CA THR A 35 11.12 1.66 -6.24
C THR A 35 12.38 0.93 -5.77
N ASP A 36 13.33 0.70 -6.69
CA ASP A 36 14.66 0.18 -6.36
C ASP A 36 15.53 1.21 -5.59
N GLN A 37 14.92 2.22 -4.97
CA GLN A 37 15.63 3.20 -4.16
C GLN A 37 16.27 2.48 -2.96
N GLY A 38 17.60 2.42 -2.95
CA GLY A 38 18.36 1.67 -1.96
C GLY A 38 18.84 0.29 -2.43
N TRP A 39 18.33 -0.22 -3.54
CA TRP A 39 18.81 -1.45 -4.17
C TRP A 39 19.89 -1.12 -5.21
N GLY A 40 21.16 -1.33 -4.86
CA GLY A 40 22.28 -1.29 -5.82
C GLY A 40 22.81 0.10 -6.23
N GLY A 41 22.30 1.19 -5.64
CA GLY A 41 22.85 2.53 -5.85
C GLY A 41 24.31 2.68 -5.39
N ALA A 42 25.05 3.59 -6.03
CA ALA A 42 26.48 3.82 -5.77
C ALA A 42 26.81 4.24 -4.32
N GLY A 43 25.83 4.50 -3.45
CA GLY A 43 26.07 4.89 -2.07
C GLY A 43 26.62 3.78 -1.17
N GLU A 44 26.14 2.53 -1.34
CA GLU A 44 26.43 1.44 -0.38
C GLU A 44 27.34 0.33 -0.97
N SER A 45 27.35 0.20 -2.30
CA SER A 45 28.21 -0.74 -3.04
C SER A 45 29.33 -0.07 -3.83
N ALA A 46 29.56 1.24 -3.71
CA ALA A 46 30.76 1.87 -4.29
C ALA A 46 32.03 1.21 -3.72
N GLY A 47 32.69 0.41 -4.56
CA GLY A 47 33.89 -0.35 -4.21
C GLY A 47 33.68 -1.84 -3.92
N ARG A 48 32.44 -2.36 -3.93
CA ARG A 48 32.15 -3.79 -3.77
C ARG A 48 32.00 -4.46 -5.13
N GLY A 49 33.07 -5.10 -5.59
CA GLY A 49 33.09 -5.89 -6.83
C GLY A 49 32.58 -7.32 -6.63
N ILE A 50 32.51 -8.08 -7.73
CA ILE A 50 32.05 -9.49 -7.73
C ILE A 50 32.82 -10.38 -6.72
N ASP A 51 34.10 -10.09 -6.51
CA ASP A 51 34.94 -10.85 -5.58
C ASP A 51 34.54 -10.62 -4.11
N TRP A 52 34.09 -9.41 -3.77
CA TRP A 52 33.56 -9.11 -2.44
C TRP A 52 32.32 -9.98 -2.15
N TYR A 53 31.37 -10.06 -3.09
CA TYR A 53 30.15 -10.87 -2.93
C TYR A 53 30.46 -12.37 -2.80
N ARG A 54 31.41 -12.88 -3.59
CA ARG A 54 31.84 -14.29 -3.50
C ARG A 54 32.50 -14.64 -2.16
N SER A 55 33.11 -13.66 -1.50
CA SER A 55 33.74 -13.83 -0.19
C SER A 55 32.76 -13.76 1.00
N GLN A 56 31.57 -13.20 0.82
CA GLN A 56 30.58 -13.12 1.88
C GLN A 56 30.05 -14.52 2.18
N ARG A 57 30.34 -15.04 3.38
CA ARG A 57 29.71 -16.26 3.87
C ARG A 57 28.35 -15.89 4.47
N PRO A 58 27.26 -16.61 4.12
CA PRO A 58 25.99 -16.39 4.78
C PRO A 58 26.16 -16.51 6.30
N PRO A 59 25.62 -15.59 7.11
CA PRO A 59 25.60 -15.76 8.55
C PRO A 59 24.93 -17.10 8.84
N HIS A 60 25.64 -17.97 9.53
CA HIS A 60 25.08 -19.25 9.95
C HIS A 60 24.01 -18.93 10.99
N HIS A 61 22.74 -18.93 10.60
CA HIS A 61 21.63 -18.90 11.53
C HIS A 61 21.55 -20.27 12.20
N GLY A 62 22.29 -20.45 13.31
CA GLY A 62 22.20 -21.63 14.15
C GLY A 62 23.55 -22.13 14.65
N GLY A 63 23.83 -21.81 15.91
CA GLY A 63 24.68 -22.59 16.82
C GLY A 63 23.81 -23.13 17.94
#